data_AF-A0A5N9CW13-F1
#
_entry.id   AF-A0A5N9CW13-F1
#
_cell.length_a   1.000
_cell.length_b   1.000
_cell.length_c   1.000
_cell.angle_alpha   90.00
_cell.angle_beta   90.00
_cell.angle_gamma   90.00
#
_symmetry.space_group_name_H-M   'P 1'
#
loop_
_entity.id
_entity.type
_entity.pdbx_description
1 polymer ?
#
loop_
_entity_poly.entity_id
_entity_poly.type
_entity_poly.pdbx_seq_one_letter_code
_entity_poly.pdbx_strand_id
1 'polypeptide(L)' 'MTLVEAAERIMLQDELEAADVIAQRLVQDGVDLRTSAALQRVEKPPPASG' A
#
# COMPACT_ATOMS: atom_id res chain seq x y z
N MET A 1 -2.62 4.49 -8.15
CA MET A 1 -1.59 3.48 -7.83
C MET A 1 -1.98 2.83 -6.51
N THR A 2 -1.71 1.55 -6.32
CA THR A 2 -2.03 0.84 -5.06
C THR A 2 -0.73 0.37 -4.42
N LEU A 3 -0.56 0.67 -3.13
CA LEU A 3 0.55 0.17 -2.31
C LEU A 3 -0.02 -0.80 -1.28
N VAL A 4 0.50 -2.03 -1.25
CA VAL A 4 0.07 -3.07 -0.32
C VAL A 4 1.24 -3.45 0.57
N GLU A 5 1.05 -3.34 1.87
CA GLU A 5 2.06 -3.61 2.90
C GLU A 5 1.52 -4.63 3.89
N ALA A 6 2.34 -5.63 4.23
CA ALA A 6 1.94 -6.67 5.18
C ALA A 6 2.06 -6.18 6.63
N ALA A 7 3.00 -5.27 6.90
CA ALA A 7 3.15 -4.62 8.19
C ALA A 7 1.98 -3.66 8.48
N GLU A 8 1.79 -3.33 9.76
CA GLU A 8 0.76 -2.40 10.23
C GLU A 8 0.95 -0.97 9.71
N ARG A 9 2.20 -0.61 9.38
CA ARG A 9 2.60 0.70 8.87
C ARG A 9 3.67 0.55 7.79
N ILE A 10 3.75 1.56 6.92
CA ILE A 10 4.89 1.72 6.00
C ILE A 10 6.12 2.19 6.77
N MET A 11 7.31 2.02 6.17
CA MET A 11 8.56 2.54 6.74
C MET A 11 8.80 2.07 8.19
N LEU A 12 8.66 0.75 8.42
CA LEU A 12 8.68 0.14 9.77
C LEU A 12 9.98 0.41 10.55
N GLN A 13 11.08 0.70 9.85
CA GLN A 13 12.39 0.95 10.45
C GLN A 13 12.58 2.41 10.89
N ASP A 14 11.72 3.31 10.41
CA ASP A 14 11.79 4.74 10.66
C ASP A 14 10.93 5.14 11.87
N GLU A 15 11.14 6.38 12.34
CA GLU A 15 10.34 6.97 13.40
C GLU A 15 8.84 6.97 13.03
N LEU A 16 7.99 6.77 14.03
CA LEU A 16 6.53 6.70 13.85
C LEU A 16 5.99 7.94 13.13
N GLU A 17 6.41 9.11 13.58
CA GLU A 17 5.95 10.40 13.07
C GLU A 17 6.35 10.59 11.60
N ALA A 18 7.54 10.14 11.19
CA ALA A 18 8.00 10.22 9.81
C ALA A 18 7.16 9.30 8.91
N ALA A 19 6.94 8.06 9.33
CA ALA A 19 6.10 7.11 8.61
C ALA A 19 4.66 7.62 8.44
N ASP A 20 4.09 8.24 9.48
CA ASP A 20 2.73 8.80 9.44
C ASP A 20 2.61 9.98 8.47
N VAL A 21 3.61 10.87 8.43
CA VAL A 21 3.63 12.00 7.49
C VAL A 21 3.66 11.49 6.04
N ILE A 22 4.50 10.50 5.75
CA ILE A 22 4.60 9.90 4.41
C ILE A 22 3.31 9.17 4.05
N ALA A 23 2.72 8.40 4.97
CA ALA A 23 1.46 7.68 4.73
C ALA A 23 0.32 8.65 4.38
N GLN A 24 0.19 9.74 5.14
CA GLN A 24 -0.77 10.80 4.85
C GLN A 24 -0.52 11.43 3.48
N ARG A 25 0.73 11.70 3.15
CA ARG A 25 1.08 12.30 1.84
C ARG A 25 0.73 11.38 0.68
N LEU A 26 1.01 10.08 0.78
CA LEU A 26 0.67 9.09 -0.25
C LEU A 26 -0.84 9.05 -0.50
N VAL A 27 -1.65 9.05 0.57
CA VAL A 27 -3.11 9.10 0.46
C VAL A 27 -3.57 10.40 -0.21
N GLN A 28 -2.99 11.54 0.17
CA GLN A 28 -3.28 12.84 -0.46
C GLN A 28 -2.94 12.87 -1.96
N ASP A 29 -1.86 12.18 -2.35
CA ASP A 29 -1.43 12.04 -3.73
C ASP A 29 -2.25 10.97 -4.51
N GLY A 30 -3.29 10.38 -3.89
CA GLY A 30 -4.22 9.44 -4.53
C GLY A 30 -3.72 8.00 -4.59
N VAL A 31 -2.75 7.63 -3.76
CA VAL A 31 -2.35 6.23 -3.58
C VAL A 31 -3.37 5.51 -2.71
N ASP A 32 -3.88 4.39 -3.21
CA ASP A 32 -4.65 3.43 -2.41
C ASP A 32 -3.66 2.64 -1.54
N LEU A 33 -3.47 3.10 -0.30
CA LEU A 33 -2.56 2.50 0.67
C LEU A 33 -3.30 1.47 1.54
N ARG A 34 -2.83 0.21 1.51
CA ARG A 34 -3.39 -0.89 2.29
C ARG A 34 -2.31 -1.53 3.15
N THR A 35 -2.37 -1.28 4.46
CA THR A 35 -1.48 -1.91 5.46
C THR A 35 -2.17 -3.10 6.13
N SER A 36 -1.41 -3.89 6.89
CA SER A 36 -1.87 -5.15 7.50
C SER A 36 -2.48 -6.13 6.49
N ALA A 37 -2.08 -6.01 5.22
CA ALA A 37 -2.69 -6.71 4.10
C ALA A 37 -1.80 -7.90 3.69
N ALA A 38 -2.09 -9.07 4.26
CA ALA A 38 -1.44 -10.31 3.87
C ALA A 38 -1.95 -10.79 2.49
N LEU A 39 -1.16 -10.57 1.44
CA LEU A 39 -1.46 -11.07 0.10
C LEU A 39 -1.22 -12.59 0.03
N GLN A 40 -2.27 -13.34 -0.29
CA GLN A 40 -2.18 -14.81 -0.41
C GLN A 40 -1.77 -15.25 -1.82
N ARG A 41 -2.33 -14.63 -2.86
CA ARG A 41 -2.05 -14.94 -4.26
C ARG A 41 -2.36 -13.74 -5.16
N VAL A 42 -1.56 -13.57 -6.21
CA VAL A 42 -1.83 -12.64 -7.32
C VAL A 42 -1.97 -13.46 -8.59
N GLU A 43 -3.04 -13.24 -9.34
CA GLU A 43 -3.32 -13.95 -10.59
C GLU A 43 -3.37 -12.97 -11.76
N LYS A 44 -2.97 -13.44 -12.95
CA LYS A 44 -3.08 -12.64 -14.17
C LYS A 44 -4.56 -12.58 -14.57
N PRO A 45 -5.16 -11.39 -14.72
CA PRO A 45 -6.54 -11.30 -15.16
C PRO A 45 -6.69 -11.83 -16.59
N PRO A 46 -7.88 -12.35 -16.95
CA PRO A 46 -8.16 -12.76 -18.32
C PRO A 46 -7.97 -11.56 -19.28
N PRO A 47 -7.58 -11.81 -20.54
CA PRO A 47 -7.44 -10.73 -21.52
C PRO A 47 -8.78 -9.98 -21.65
N ALA A 48 -8.71 -8.65 -21.71
CA ALA A 48 -9.91 -7.82 -21.85
C ALA A 48 -10.67 -8.23 -23.12
N SER A 49 -11.95 -8.58 -22.97
CA SER A 49 -12.83 -8.80 -24.11
C SER A 49 -13.14 -7.43 -24.72
N GLY A 50 -12.57 -7.16 -25.89
CA GLY A 50 -12.89 -6.01 -26.73
C GLY A 50 -14.04 -6.30 -27.68
#